data_AF-A0A377W1E7-F1
#
_entry.id   AF-A0A377W1E7-F1
#
_cell.length_a   1.000
_cell.length_b   1.000
_cell.length_c   1.000
_cell.angle_alpha   90.00
_cell.angle_beta   90.00
_cell.angle_gamma   90.00
#
_symmetry.space_group_name_H-M   'P 1'
#
loop_
_entity.id
_entity.type
_entity.pdbx_description
1 polymer ?
#
loop_
_entity_poly.entity_id
_entity_poly.type
_entity_poly.pdbx_seq_one_letter_code
_entity_poly.pdbx_strand_id
1 'polypeptide(L)'
;MQRQQAPFRADIVGSFLRPDSIKQARQQLAEGIIDAAQLREIENNAIRHLVQQQCDCGLHVVTDGEFRRAWWHFDFFDGLQGVERYDAEQGSSSTACRPKRTAFASPASWRLATTRCWRISAI
;
A
#
# COMPACT_ATOMS: atom_id res chain seq x y z
N MET A 1 -33.64 19.86 26.82
CA MET A 1 -32.84 20.41 25.71
C MET A 1 -32.36 19.26 24.83
N GLN A 2 -32.95 19.10 23.64
CA GLN A 2 -32.44 18.16 22.64
C GLN A 2 -31.09 18.70 22.13
N ARG A 3 -30.02 17.91 22.30
CA ARG A 3 -28.74 18.20 21.67
C ARG A 3 -28.92 17.93 20.17
N GLN A 4 -29.19 18.98 19.38
CA GLN A 4 -29.46 18.86 17.95
C GLN A 4 -28.19 18.59 17.10
N GLN A 5 -27.01 18.51 17.72
CA GLN A 5 -25.75 18.13 17.07
C GLN A 5 -25.03 17.08 17.92
N ALA A 6 -24.91 15.87 17.38
CA ALA A 6 -23.89 14.93 17.83
C ALA A 6 -22.52 15.52 17.45
N PRO A 7 -21.43 15.24 18.19
CA PRO A 7 -20.10 15.65 17.77
C PRO A 7 -19.74 14.88 16.50
N PHE A 8 -19.93 15.50 15.34
CA PHE A 8 -19.50 14.94 14.06
C PHE A 8 -17.97 14.97 14.02
N ARG A 9 -17.35 13.79 14.07
CA ARG A 9 -15.89 13.61 13.98
C ARG A 9 -15.55 13.03 12.63
N ALA A 10 -14.67 13.71 11.90
CA ALA A 10 -14.08 13.21 10.67
C ALA A 10 -12.55 13.26 10.84
N ASP A 11 -11.89 12.13 10.58
CA ASP A 11 -10.43 12.02 10.59
C ASP A 11 -9.96 11.38 9.29
N ILE A 12 -8.65 11.44 9.08
CA ILE A 12 -7.99 10.83 7.93
C ILE A 12 -7.57 9.41 8.31
N VAL A 13 -7.88 8.44 7.43
CA VAL A 13 -7.69 7.02 7.72
C VAL A 13 -6.24 6.57 7.49
N GLY A 14 -5.49 7.23 6.62
CA GLY A 14 -4.13 6.79 6.29
C GLY A 14 -3.50 7.57 5.16
N SER A 15 -3.61 7.03 3.93
CA SER A 15 -2.81 7.45 2.78
C SER A 15 -3.02 8.90 2.36
N PHE A 16 -1.92 9.53 1.95
CA PHE A 16 -1.93 10.77 1.18
C PHE A 16 -1.23 10.57 -0.17
N LEU A 17 -1.40 11.52 -1.08
CA LEU A 17 -0.66 11.51 -2.34
C LEU A 17 0.84 11.62 -2.08
N ARG A 18 1.61 10.66 -2.59
CA ARG A 18 3.07 10.65 -2.43
C ARG A 18 3.69 11.90 -3.11
N PRO A 19 4.47 12.71 -2.39
CA PRO A 19 5.17 13.86 -2.96
C PRO A 19 6.18 13.45 -4.02
N ASP A 20 6.47 14.34 -4.96
CA ASP A 20 7.42 14.07 -6.04
C ASP A 20 8.85 13.84 -5.52
N SER A 21 9.23 14.47 -4.40
CA SER A 21 10.50 14.23 -3.72
C SER A 21 10.72 12.75 -3.37
N ILE A 22 9.69 12.07 -2.87
CA ILE A 22 9.77 10.64 -2.54
C ILE A 22 9.78 9.78 -3.80
N LYS A 23 8.99 10.15 -4.84
CA LYS A 23 9.00 9.41 -6.11
C LYS A 23 10.39 9.44 -6.75
N GLN A 24 11.00 10.62 -6.80
CA GLN A 24 12.35 10.82 -7.34
C GLN A 24 13.40 10.08 -6.49
N ALA A 25 13.33 10.20 -5.17
CA ALA A 25 14.26 9.50 -4.27
C ALA A 25 14.19 7.97 -4.43
N ARG A 26 12.98 7.42 -4.60
CA ARG A 26 12.81 5.98 -4.87
C ARG A 26 13.42 5.55 -6.19
N GLN A 27 13.30 6.38 -7.22
CA GLN A 27 13.96 6.14 -8.50
C GLN A 27 15.49 6.19 -8.34
N GLN A 28 16.01 7.21 -7.66
CA GLN A 28 17.44 7.36 -7.38
C GLN A 28 18.01 6.18 -6.56
N LEU A 29 17.24 5.66 -5.60
CA LEU A 29 17.64 4.45 -4.86
C LEU A 29 17.70 3.23 -5.78
N ALA A 30 16.71 3.05 -6.66
CA ALA A 30 16.70 1.96 -7.63
C ALA A 30 17.85 2.06 -8.66
N GLU A 31 18.29 3.28 -8.97
CA GLU A 31 19.45 3.58 -9.83
C GLU A 31 20.79 3.53 -9.07
N GLY A 32 20.78 3.34 -7.74
CA GLY A 32 21.98 3.32 -6.90
C GLY A 32 22.65 4.68 -6.69
N ILE A 33 21.95 5.78 -6.97
CA ILE A 33 22.43 7.16 -6.81
C ILE A 33 22.44 7.59 -5.34
N ILE A 34 21.43 7.14 -4.59
CA ILE A 34 21.34 7.35 -3.14
C ILE A 34 21.28 6.02 -2.41
N ASP A 35 21.68 6.02 -1.15
CA ASP A 35 21.52 4.87 -0.26
C ASP A 35 20.14 4.88 0.46
N ALA A 36 19.88 3.80 1.18
CA ALA A 36 18.63 3.64 1.93
C ALA A 36 18.48 4.67 3.08
N ALA A 37 19.58 5.15 3.66
CA ALA A 37 19.55 6.15 4.73
C ALA A 37 19.17 7.53 4.18
N GLN A 38 19.68 7.88 3.00
CA GLN A 38 19.30 9.10 2.28
C GLN A 38 17.83 9.08 1.86
N LEU A 39 17.32 7.96 1.33
CA LEU A 39 15.87 7.81 1.08
C LEU A 39 15.08 8.02 2.37
N ARG A 40 15.52 7.39 3.48
CA ARG A 40 14.85 7.49 4.77
C ARG A 40 14.74 8.92 5.27
N GLU A 41 15.77 9.73 5.07
CA GLU A 41 15.75 11.15 5.44
C GLU A 41 14.81 11.98 4.56
N ILE A 42 14.76 11.71 3.27
CA ILE A 42 13.81 12.37 2.36
C ILE A 42 12.37 12.04 2.77
N GLU A 43 12.09 10.76 3.07
CA GLU A 43 10.79 10.34 3.60
C GLU A 43 10.47 10.99 4.95
N ASN A 44 11.43 11.04 5.88
CA ASN A 44 11.26 11.71 7.18
C ASN A 44 10.85 13.18 7.00
N ASN A 45 11.52 13.90 6.11
CA ASN A 45 11.21 15.31 5.85
C ASN A 45 9.81 15.49 5.27
N ALA A 46 9.42 14.65 4.31
CA ALA A 46 8.07 14.70 3.73
C ALA A 46 6.98 14.37 4.76
N ILE A 47 7.22 13.39 5.64
CA ILE A 47 6.29 13.02 6.72
C ILE A 47 6.15 14.18 7.71
N ARG A 48 7.26 14.81 8.14
CA ARG A 48 7.20 15.98 9.04
C ARG A 48 6.38 17.12 8.44
N HIS A 49 6.58 17.40 7.15
CA HIS A 49 5.82 18.41 6.44
C HIS A 49 4.32 18.07 6.38
N LEU A 50 3.97 16.82 6.06
CA LEU A 50 2.57 16.38 6.04
C LEU A 50 1.92 16.45 7.43
N VAL A 51 2.63 16.05 8.48
CA VAL A 51 2.15 16.13 9.86
C VAL A 51 1.88 17.59 10.23
N GLN A 52 2.78 18.51 9.89
CA GLN A 52 2.56 19.93 10.12
C GLN A 52 1.31 20.44 9.41
N GLN A 53 1.11 20.09 8.14
CA GLN A 53 -0.10 20.47 7.39
C GLN A 53 -1.39 19.96 8.06
N GLN A 54 -1.40 18.72 8.54
CA GLN A 54 -2.55 18.17 9.26
C GLN A 54 -2.82 18.92 10.57
N CYS A 55 -1.78 19.25 11.34
CA CYS A 55 -1.88 20.05 12.55
C CYS A 55 -2.43 21.46 12.26
N ASP A 56 -1.94 22.10 11.19
CA ASP A 56 -2.38 23.44 10.76
C ASP A 56 -3.85 23.44 10.31
N CYS A 57 -4.35 22.31 9.79
CA CYS A 57 -5.77 22.10 9.49
C CYS A 57 -6.63 21.79 10.74
N GLY A 58 -6.04 21.75 11.94
CA GLY A 58 -6.75 21.47 13.19
C GLY A 58 -7.04 19.99 13.45
N LEU A 59 -6.35 19.07 12.76
CA LEU A 59 -6.49 17.64 13.05
C LEU A 59 -5.77 17.27 14.33
N HIS A 60 -6.47 16.56 15.22
CA HIS A 60 -5.92 16.06 16.48
C HIS A 60 -5.30 14.66 16.35
N VAL A 61 -5.74 13.90 15.33
CA VAL A 61 -5.19 12.60 14.97
C VAL A 61 -4.62 12.72 13.57
N VAL A 62 -3.32 12.44 13.44
CA VAL A 62 -2.57 12.62 12.20
C VAL A 62 -2.01 11.29 11.72
N THR A 63 -1.75 11.18 10.42
CA THR A 63 -1.11 10.02 9.79
C THR A 63 0.22 10.42 9.16
N ASP A 64 1.10 9.46 8.89
CA ASP A 64 2.33 9.68 8.13
C ASP A 64 2.10 9.69 6.60
N GLY A 65 0.83 9.61 6.16
CA GLY A 65 0.44 9.50 4.77
C GLY A 65 0.85 8.20 4.09
N GLU A 66 1.37 7.22 4.86
CA GLU A 66 1.80 5.91 4.38
C GLU A 66 2.90 5.98 3.31
N PHE A 67 3.70 7.06 3.34
CA PHE A 67 4.64 7.38 2.27
C PHE A 67 5.69 6.30 2.00
N ARG A 68 6.04 5.54 3.03
CA ARG A 68 7.04 4.46 3.01
C ARG A 68 6.54 3.16 2.41
N ARG A 69 5.22 2.97 2.38
CA ARG A 69 4.61 1.75 1.87
C ARG A 69 4.59 1.76 0.34
N ALA A 70 4.66 0.60 -0.29
CA ALA A 70 4.34 0.46 -1.69
C ALA A 70 2.83 0.13 -1.85
N TRP A 71 2.36 -0.88 -1.11
CA TRP A 71 1.00 -1.41 -1.13
C TRP A 71 0.67 -1.99 0.25
N TRP A 72 -0.37 -1.46 0.91
CA TRP A 72 -0.69 -1.81 2.32
C TRP A 72 -0.66 -3.31 2.62
N HIS A 73 -1.33 -4.11 1.78
CA HIS A 73 -1.47 -5.55 1.96
C HIS A 73 -0.17 -6.28 1.68
N PHE A 74 0.58 -5.87 0.66
CA PHE A 74 1.81 -6.57 0.32
C PHE A 74 2.92 -6.28 1.33
N ASP A 75 3.09 -5.02 1.74
CA ASP A 75 4.08 -4.65 2.75
C ASP A 75 3.77 -5.31 4.11
N PHE A 76 2.50 -5.55 4.43
CA PHE A 76 2.10 -6.26 5.65
C PHE A 76 2.57 -7.71 5.63
N PHE A 77 2.31 -8.44 4.54
CA PHE A 77 2.69 -9.85 4.42
C PHE A 77 4.21 -10.05 4.33
N ASP A 78 4.93 -9.14 3.66
CA ASP A 78 6.41 -9.14 3.59
C ASP A 78 7.06 -9.04 5.00
N GLY A 79 6.32 -8.55 6.01
CA GLY A 79 6.78 -8.47 7.40
C GLY A 79 6.51 -9.70 8.27
N LEU A 80 5.81 -10.72 7.77
CA LEU A 80 5.44 -11.91 8.54
C LEU A 80 6.48 -13.03 8.37
N GLN A 81 6.91 -13.63 9.48
CA GLN A 81 7.76 -14.83 9.44
C GLN A 81 7.01 -16.00 8.80
N GLY A 82 7.67 -16.74 7.90
CA GLY A 82 7.08 -17.88 7.19
C GLY A 82 6.25 -17.53 5.96
N VAL A 83 6.19 -16.24 5.58
CA VAL A 83 5.54 -15.75 4.38
C VAL A 83 6.61 -15.26 3.41
N GLU A 84 6.61 -15.82 2.19
CA GLU A 84 7.54 -15.42 1.14
C GLU A 84 6.79 -14.87 -0.07
N ARG A 85 7.32 -13.77 -0.60
CA ARG A 85 6.85 -13.18 -1.85
C ARG A 85 7.37 -14.00 -3.01
N TYR A 86 6.47 -14.38 -3.93
CA TYR A 86 6.86 -14.96 -5.20
C TYR A 86 6.32 -14.13 -6.35
N ASP A 87 7.16 -13.89 -7.35
CA ASP A 87 6.71 -13.32 -8.61
C ASP A 87 6.17 -14.47 -9.47
N ALA A 88 4.86 -14.45 -9.73
CA ALA A 88 4.28 -15.39 -10.67
C ALA A 88 4.78 -15.04 -12.08
N GLU A 89 5.66 -15.87 -12.63
CA GLU A 89 6.02 -15.83 -14.04
C GLU A 89 4.73 -15.96 -14.86
N GLN A 90 4.34 -14.85 -15.50
CA GLN A 90 3.37 -14.70 -16.60
C GLN A 90 2.13 -15.62 -16.56
N GLY A 91 0.96 -15.00 -16.40
CA GLY A 91 -0.32 -15.68 -16.57
C GLY A 91 -0.35 -16.53 -17.82
N SER A 92 -0.41 -17.85 -17.64
CA SER A 92 -0.73 -18.79 -18.70
C SER A 92 -2.09 -18.39 -19.26
N SER A 93 -2.07 -17.69 -20.39
CA SER A 93 -3.17 -17.69 -21.33
C SER A 93 -3.59 -19.14 -21.54
N SER A 94 -4.85 -19.42 -21.26
CA SER A 94 -5.55 -20.72 -21.40
C SER A 94 -5.10 -21.86 -20.47
N THR A 95 -6.11 -22.33 -19.72
CA THR A 95 -6.26 -23.66 -19.10
C THR A 95 -5.90 -23.81 -17.62
N ALA A 96 -6.93 -23.52 -16.81
CA ALA A 96 -7.33 -24.25 -15.61
C ALA A 96 -6.46 -24.15 -14.34
N CYS A 97 -6.73 -23.11 -13.53
CA CYS A 97 -6.74 -23.31 -12.08
C CYS A 97 -8.11 -23.93 -11.72
N ARG A 98 -8.15 -25.25 -11.45
CA ARG A 98 -9.39 -25.96 -11.07
C ARG A 98 -9.63 -25.81 -9.56
N PRO A 99 -10.66 -25.08 -9.10
CA PRO A 99 -11.24 -25.35 -7.80
C PRO A 99 -12.01 -26.68 -7.91
N LYS A 100 -11.76 -27.63 -7.01
CA LYS A 100 -12.66 -28.79 -6.86
C LYS A 100 -13.99 -28.30 -6.29
N ARG A 101 -14.91 -27.85 -7.14
CA ARG A 101 -16.38 -28.08 -7.05
C ARG A 101 -17.10 -27.50 -8.27
N THR A 102 -17.80 -28.41 -8.93
CA THR A 102 -18.93 -28.26 -9.88
C THR A 102 -19.43 -26.85 -10.21
N ALA A 103 -19.18 -26.47 -11.47
CA ALA A 103 -20.00 -25.72 -12.43
C ALA A 103 -20.98 -24.63 -11.95
N PHE A 104 -20.77 -23.39 -12.43
CA PHE A 104 -21.66 -22.74 -13.41
C PHE A 104 -20.90 -21.60 -14.10
N ALA A 105 -20.97 -21.52 -15.43
CA ALA A 105 -20.22 -20.58 -16.26
C ALA A 105 -20.97 -19.24 -16.44
N SER A 106 -20.25 -18.13 -16.50
CA SER A 106 -20.67 -16.90 -17.20
C SER A 106 -19.43 -16.11 -17.66
N PRO A 107 -19.39 -15.58 -18.90
CA PRO A 107 -18.23 -14.88 -19.43
C PRO A 107 -18.41 -13.36 -19.25
N ALA A 108 -17.56 -12.74 -18.43
CA ALA A 108 -17.32 -11.30 -18.50
C ALA A 108 -15.82 -11.07 -18.29
N SER A 109 -15.13 -10.77 -19.39
CA SER A 109 -13.70 -10.50 -19.42
C SER A 109 -13.40 -9.11 -18.88
N TRP A 110 -12.61 -9.03 -17.81
CA TRP A 110 -11.85 -7.83 -17.46
C TRP A 110 -10.37 -8.22 -17.34
N ARG A 111 -9.54 -7.68 -18.24
CA ARG A 111 -8.08 -7.77 -18.17
C ARG A 111 -7.55 -6.68 -17.24
N LEU A 112 -6.94 -7.08 -16.13
CA LEU A 112 -5.83 -6.34 -15.52
C LEU A 112 -4.76 -7.37 -15.13
N ALA A 113 -3.62 -7.28 -15.80
CA ALA A 113 -2.45 -8.12 -15.59
C ALA A 113 -1.66 -7.58 -14.38
N THR A 114 -1.67 -8.34 -13.28
CA THR A 114 -0.54 -8.59 -12.36
C THR A 114 -1.08 -9.30 -11.12
N THR A 115 -1.22 -10.63 -11.19
CA THR A 115 -1.61 -11.43 -10.04
C THR A 115 -0.35 -11.74 -9.23
N ARG A 116 -0.01 -10.89 -8.26
CA ARG A 116 0.97 -11.22 -7.21
C ARG A 116 0.25 -11.98 -6.11
N CYS A 117 0.76 -13.15 -5.76
CA CYS A 117 0.15 -14.08 -4.81
C CYS A 117 1.15 -14.42 -3.70
N TRP A 118 0.64 -14.98 -2.60
CA TRP A 118 1.43 -15.36 -1.43
C TRP A 118 1.45 -16.87 -1.28
N ARG A 119 2.59 -17.41 -0.82
CA ARG A 119 2.71 -18.80 -0.39
C ARG A 119 2.97 -18.83 1.11
N ILE A 120 2.14 -19.57 1.86
CA ILE A 120 2.34 -19.82 3.29
C ILE A 120 2.98 -21.20 3.41
N SER A 121 4.19 -21.25 3.95
CA SER A 121 4.83 -22.52 4.32
C SER A 121 4.43 -22.85 5.77
N ALA A 122 3.80 -24.00 5.98
CA ALA A 122 3.53 -24.50 7.32
C ALA A 122 4.86 -24.85 8.01
N ILE A 123 5.04 -24.38 9.25
CA ILE A 123 6.05 -24.86 10.20
C ILE A 123 5.65 -26.25 10.67
#